data_AF-H2XSF0-F1
#
_entry.id   AF-H2XSF0-F1
#
_cell.length_a   1.000
_cell.length_b   1.000
_cell.length_c   1.000
_cell.angle_alpha   90.00
_cell.angle_beta   90.00
_cell.angle_gamma   90.00
#
_symmetry.space_group_name_H-M   'P 1'
#
loop_
_entity.id
_entity.type
_entity.pdbx_description
1 polymer ?
#
loop_
_entity_poly.entity_id
_entity_poly.type
_entity_poly.pdbx_seq_one_letter_code
_entity_poly.pdbx_strand_id
1 'polypeptide(L)'
;MYTTKVGREYRIKRGPISLTLLYNYLQSGMVSSVPFILQWVFTVASGYISDVIIRRRIRSVVFVRKMNTAIGLFIPAFFVVLAGYVGCDVIAVVIFFSLSVAFGAFAVPGCKANASDVSPKYGGIVFGISNTIANMAGFLGPQVAGILLQQGIQKKN
;
A
#
# COMPACT_ATOMS: atom_id res chain seq x y z
N MET A 1 -11.06 30.06 22.99
CA MET A 1 -12.39 29.52 23.36
C MET A 1 -13.22 29.38 22.08
N TYR A 2 -12.99 28.31 21.30
CA TYR A 2 -13.74 28.02 20.06
C TYR A 2 -14.23 26.58 20.13
N THR A 3 -15.34 26.37 20.84
CA THR A 3 -16.13 25.14 20.75
C THR A 3 -17.54 25.55 20.36
N THR A 4 -18.28 24.64 19.71
CA THR A 4 -19.72 24.74 19.33
C THR A 4 -20.09 25.19 17.90
N LYS A 5 -19.64 24.44 16.87
CA LYS A 5 -20.46 24.23 15.64
C LYS A 5 -20.32 22.80 15.05
N VAL A 6 -20.22 21.76 15.89
CA VAL A 6 -20.16 20.35 15.46
C VAL A 6 -21.49 19.60 15.67
N GLY A 7 -22.57 20.29 16.01
CA GLY A 7 -23.81 19.66 16.52
C GLY A 7 -25.06 19.73 15.63
N ARG A 8 -25.00 20.21 14.38
CA ARG A 8 -26.23 20.52 13.61
C ARG A 8 -26.35 19.98 12.18
N GLU A 9 -25.45 19.12 11.71
CA GLU A 9 -25.58 18.46 10.38
C GLU A 9 -25.83 16.95 10.42
N TYR A 10 -26.05 16.36 11.60
CA TYR A 10 -26.46 14.96 11.75
C TYR A 10 -27.99 14.75 11.81
N ARG A 11 -28.79 15.75 11.39
CA ARG A 11 -30.23 15.56 11.22
C ARG A 11 -30.48 14.92 9.86
N ILE A 12 -30.33 13.60 9.85
CA ILE A 12 -30.67 12.63 8.81
C ILE A 12 -31.88 13.09 7.98
N LYS A 13 -31.63 13.64 6.78
CA LYS A 13 -32.60 13.57 5.69
C LYS A 13 -32.66 12.10 5.25
N ARG A 14 -33.65 11.35 5.75
CA ARG A 14 -34.04 10.03 5.21
C ARG A 14 -34.72 10.23 3.84
N GLY A 15 -33.95 10.71 2.86
CA GLY A 15 -34.34 10.69 1.45
C GLY A 15 -33.64 9.55 0.72
N PRO A 16 -34.13 9.14 -0.46
CA PRO A 16 -33.56 8.03 -1.25
C PRO A 16 -32.06 8.19 -1.58
N ILE A 17 -31.56 9.42 -1.54
CA ILE A 17 -30.15 9.79 -1.81
C ILE A 17 -29.19 9.20 -0.76
N SER A 18 -29.62 9.11 0.50
CA SER A 18 -28.80 8.55 1.59
C SER A 18 -28.56 7.05 1.41
N LEU A 19 -29.53 6.34 0.80
CA LEU A 19 -29.45 4.91 0.52
C LEU A 19 -28.55 4.63 -0.69
N THR A 20 -28.61 5.47 -1.73
CA THR A 20 -27.68 5.41 -2.88
C THR A 20 -26.24 5.70 -2.46
N LEU A 21 -26.05 6.69 -1.58
CA LEU A 21 -24.74 7.03 -1.03
C LEU A 21 -24.17 5.85 -0.23
N LEU A 22 -24.96 5.27 0.68
CA LEU A 22 -24.60 4.07 1.44
C LEU A 22 -24.27 2.87 0.55
N TYR A 23 -25.06 2.64 -0.51
CA TYR A 23 -24.80 1.57 -1.48
C TYR A 23 -23.43 1.74 -2.16
N ASN A 24 -23.10 2.94 -2.63
CA ASN A 24 -21.81 3.25 -3.23
C ASN A 24 -20.65 3.07 -2.24
N TYR A 25 -20.84 3.44 -0.97
CA TYR A 25 -19.83 3.22 0.07
C TYR A 25 -19.59 1.74 0.37
N LEU A 26 -20.65 0.93 0.45
CA LEU A 26 -20.52 -0.51 0.66
C LEU A 26 -19.82 -1.18 -0.52
N GLN A 27 -20.19 -0.81 -1.75
CA GLN A 27 -19.53 -1.32 -2.95
C GLN A 27 -18.05 -0.94 -3.00
N SER A 28 -17.72 0.32 -2.69
CA SER A 28 -16.32 0.78 -2.62
C SER A 28 -15.53 0.10 -1.51
N GLY A 29 -16.16 -0.17 -0.36
CA GLY A 29 -15.56 -0.91 0.74
C GLY A 29 -15.25 -2.36 0.37
N MET A 30 -16.15 -3.02 -0.35
CA MET A 30 -15.91 -4.37 -0.89
C MET A 30 -14.75 -4.40 -1.89
N VAL A 31 -14.67 -3.42 -2.80
CA VAL A 31 -13.57 -3.34 -3.76
C VAL A 31 -12.23 -3.02 -3.07
N SER A 32 -12.26 -2.20 -2.02
CA SER A 32 -11.07 -1.80 -1.27
C SER A 32 -10.50 -2.91 -0.39
N SER A 33 -11.32 -3.86 0.08
CA SER A 33 -10.85 -4.96 0.94
C SER A 33 -10.05 -6.03 0.18
N VAL A 34 -10.30 -6.19 -1.11
CA VAL A 34 -9.64 -7.15 -2.02
C VAL A 34 -8.11 -7.05 -1.96
N PRO A 35 -7.47 -5.89 -2.20
CA PRO A 35 -6.01 -5.77 -2.13
C PRO A 35 -5.43 -6.11 -0.76
N PHE A 36 -6.13 -5.79 0.34
CA PHE A 36 -5.63 -6.09 1.70
C PHE A 36 -5.66 -7.58 2.00
N ILE A 37 -6.72 -8.30 1.60
CA ILE A 37 -6.82 -9.75 1.79
C ILE A 37 -5.74 -10.45 0.95
N LEU A 38 -5.61 -10.06 -0.31
CA LEU A 38 -4.55 -10.57 -1.21
C LEU A 38 -3.16 -10.29 -0.63
N GLN A 39 -2.90 -9.06 -0.18
CA GLN A 39 -1.64 -8.68 0.44
C GLN A 39 -1.33 -9.55 1.66
N TRP A 40 -2.32 -9.83 2.53
CA TRP A 40 -2.12 -10.66 3.70
C TRP A 40 -1.70 -12.10 3.33
N VAL A 41 -2.43 -12.74 2.40
CA VAL A 41 -2.11 -14.09 1.93
C VAL A 41 -0.71 -14.16 1.33
N PHE A 42 -0.37 -13.20 0.47
CA PHE A 42 0.95 -13.13 -0.16
C PHE A 42 2.08 -12.79 0.82
N THR A 43 1.80 -11.98 1.86
CA THR A 43 2.77 -11.71 2.93
C THR A 43 3.11 -13.00 3.67
N VAL A 44 2.11 -13.79 4.07
CA VAL A 44 2.33 -15.07 4.74
C VAL A 44 3.07 -16.05 3.83
N ALA A 45 2.65 -16.17 2.58
CA ALA A 45 3.29 -17.04 1.59
C ALA A 45 4.75 -16.65 1.33
N SER A 46 5.05 -15.35 1.18
CA SER A 46 6.41 -14.85 0.95
C SER A 46 7.34 -15.13 2.14
N GLY A 47 6.84 -15.01 3.36
CA GLY A 47 7.56 -15.38 4.58
C GLY A 47 7.87 -16.88 4.60
N TYR A 48 6.86 -17.71 4.35
CA TYR A 48 7.02 -19.17 4.32
C TYR A 48 8.02 -19.62 3.23
N ILE A 49 7.90 -19.11 2.02
CA ILE A 49 8.82 -19.42 0.91
C ILE A 49 10.25 -19.01 1.27
N SER A 50 10.43 -17.81 1.82
CA SER A 50 11.74 -17.31 2.25
C SER A 50 12.36 -18.21 3.32
N ASP A 51 11.57 -18.60 4.33
CA ASP A 51 12.03 -19.47 5.41
C ASP A 51 12.37 -20.87 4.92
N VAL A 52 11.58 -21.44 4.00
CA VAL A 52 11.85 -22.77 3.43
C VAL A 52 13.16 -22.77 2.64
N ILE A 53 13.41 -21.75 1.81
CA ILE A 53 14.65 -21.64 1.01
C ILE A 53 15.87 -21.51 1.93
N ILE A 54 15.74 -20.73 3.02
CA ILE A 54 16.81 -20.58 4.02
C ILE A 54 17.06 -21.88 4.78
N ARG A 55 16.00 -22.55 5.26
CA ARG A 55 16.09 -23.80 6.03
C ARG A 55 16.73 -24.93 5.22
N ARG A 56 16.44 -25.02 3.92
CA ARG A 56 17.03 -26.01 3.02
C ARG A 56 18.49 -25.71 2.63
N ARG A 57 19.10 -24.62 3.14
CA ARG A 57 20.47 -24.15 2.82
C ARG A 57 20.77 -24.11 1.31
N ILE A 58 19.76 -23.86 0.48
CA ILE A 58 19.92 -23.88 -0.98
C ILE A 58 20.80 -22.70 -1.43
N ARG A 59 20.63 -21.53 -0.80
CA ARG A 59 21.38 -20.30 -1.09
C ARG A 59 21.68 -19.53 0.20
N SER A 60 22.68 -18.64 0.15
CA SER A 60 22.98 -17.72 1.24
C SER A 60 21.76 -16.84 1.55
N VAL A 61 21.51 -16.61 2.84
CA VAL A 61 20.42 -15.78 3.37
C VAL A 61 20.40 -14.40 2.72
N VAL A 62 21.58 -13.81 2.49
CA VAL A 62 21.74 -12.49 1.86
C VAL A 62 21.29 -12.51 0.40
N PHE A 63 21.57 -13.60 -0.33
CA PHE A 63 21.18 -13.73 -1.73
C PHE A 63 19.66 -13.85 -1.88
N VAL A 64 19.02 -14.69 -1.05
CA VAL A 64 17.56 -14.86 -1.05
C VAL A 64 16.87 -13.54 -0.74
N ARG A 65 17.36 -12.80 0.27
CA ARG A 65 16.82 -11.49 0.67
C ARG A 65 16.97 -10.44 -0.44
N LYS A 66 18.14 -10.37 -1.10
CA LYS A 66 18.37 -9.45 -2.22
C LYS A 66 17.43 -9.75 -3.39
N MET A 67 17.29 -11.02 -3.76
CA MET A 67 16.38 -11.45 -4.82
C MET A 67 14.93 -11.12 -4.48
N ASN A 68 14.51 -11.38 -3.24
CA ASN A 68 13.16 -11.08 -2.77
C ASN A 68 12.84 -9.58 -2.81
N THR A 69 13.80 -8.75 -2.41
CA THR A 69 13.68 -7.28 -2.47
C THR A 69 13.63 -6.77 -3.90
N ALA A 70 14.46 -7.32 -4.79
CA ALA A 70 14.44 -6.94 -6.21
C ALA A 70 13.08 -7.28 -6.84
N ILE A 71 12.60 -8.50 -6.66
CA ILE A 71 11.29 -8.95 -7.13
C ILE A 71 10.17 -8.06 -6.56
N GLY A 72 10.22 -7.77 -5.27
CA GLY A 72 9.26 -6.91 -4.57
C GLY A 72 9.36 -5.41 -4.89
N LEU A 73 10.28 -4.97 -5.74
CA LEU A 73 10.37 -3.59 -6.23
C LEU A 73 10.09 -3.50 -7.73
N PHE A 74 10.68 -4.39 -8.52
CA PHE A 74 10.50 -4.39 -9.97
C PHE A 74 9.10 -4.81 -10.40
N ILE A 75 8.54 -5.86 -9.80
CA ILE A 75 7.21 -6.35 -10.17
C ILE A 75 6.12 -5.32 -9.80
N PRO A 76 6.10 -4.76 -8.58
CA PRO A 76 5.11 -3.74 -8.24
C PRO A 76 5.19 -2.50 -9.12
N ALA A 77 6.40 -2.04 -9.45
CA ALA A 77 6.60 -0.90 -10.35
C ALA A 77 6.02 -1.17 -11.75
N PHE A 78 6.28 -2.34 -12.32
CA PHE A 78 5.72 -2.72 -13.62
C PHE A 78 4.19 -2.76 -13.61
N PHE A 79 3.60 -3.37 -12.59
CA PHE A 79 2.14 -3.48 -12.47
C PHE A 79 1.44 -2.14 -12.20
N VAL A 80 2.06 -1.22 -11.45
CA VAL A 80 1.50 0.14 -11.22
C VAL A 80 1.50 0.94 -12.52
N VAL A 81 2.58 0.86 -13.30
CA VAL A 81 2.64 1.52 -14.61
C VAL A 81 1.56 0.95 -15.53
N LEU A 82 1.42 -0.37 -15.58
CA LEU A 82 0.39 -1.04 -16.38
C LEU A 82 -1.03 -0.62 -15.95
N ALA A 83 -1.30 -0.56 -14.64
CA ALA A 83 -2.58 -0.09 -14.11
C ALA A 83 -2.89 1.36 -14.52
N GLY A 84 -1.88 2.22 -14.63
CA GLY A 84 -2.03 3.60 -15.12
C GLY A 84 -2.43 3.70 -16.60
N TYR A 85 -2.07 2.71 -17.42
CA TYR A 85 -2.42 2.68 -18.86
C TYR A 85 -3.81 2.09 -19.14
N VAL A 86 -4.40 1.33 -18.21
CA VAL A 86 -5.66 0.56 -18.40
C VAL A 86 -6.93 1.40 -18.18
N GLY A 87 -6.83 2.73 -18.24
CA GLY A 87 -7.76 3.75 -17.68
C GLY A 87 -9.27 3.72 -17.96
N CYS A 88 -9.84 2.70 -18.60
CA CYS A 88 -11.28 2.53 -18.77
C CYS A 88 -11.90 1.35 -18.01
N ASP A 89 -11.14 0.36 -17.55
CA ASP A 89 -11.69 -0.80 -16.82
C ASP A 89 -11.28 -0.79 -15.34
N VAL A 90 -12.24 -0.43 -14.48
CA VAL A 90 -12.07 -0.36 -13.02
C VAL A 90 -11.68 -1.72 -12.43
N ILE A 91 -12.22 -2.82 -12.96
CA ILE A 91 -11.95 -4.17 -12.45
C ILE A 91 -10.52 -4.56 -12.78
N ALA A 92 -10.09 -4.32 -14.02
CA ALA A 92 -8.72 -4.60 -14.44
C ALA A 92 -7.70 -3.78 -13.65
N VAL A 93 -7.96 -2.48 -13.43
CA VAL A 93 -7.09 -1.61 -12.60
C VAL A 93 -6.98 -2.15 -11.17
N VAL A 94 -8.10 -2.55 -10.55
CA VAL A 94 -8.09 -3.11 -9.18
C VAL A 94 -7.31 -4.42 -9.11
N ILE A 95 -7.43 -5.29 -10.11
CA ILE A 95 -6.68 -6.56 -10.17
C ILE A 95 -5.18 -6.28 -10.30
N PHE A 96 -4.77 -5.43 -11.25
CA PHE A 96 -3.36 -5.10 -11.45
C PHE A 96 -2.76 -4.40 -10.23
N PHE A 97 -3.51 -3.49 -9.61
CA PHE A 97 -3.10 -2.83 -8.38
C PHE A 97 -2.98 -3.82 -7.22
N SER A 98 -3.94 -4.73 -7.06
CA SER A 98 -3.90 -5.76 -6.01
C SER A 98 -2.71 -6.70 -6.19
N LEU A 99 -2.42 -7.11 -7.43
CA LEU A 99 -1.24 -7.90 -7.76
C LEU A 99 0.05 -7.14 -7.44
N SER A 100 0.13 -5.85 -7.79
CA SER A 100 1.27 -5.01 -7.44
C SER A 100 1.53 -5.01 -5.93
N VAL A 101 0.49 -4.73 -5.13
CA VAL A 101 0.60 -4.70 -3.66
C VAL A 101 0.98 -6.07 -3.10
N ALA A 102 0.41 -7.15 -3.64
CA ALA A 102 0.72 -8.52 -3.26
C ALA A 102 2.19 -8.88 -3.53
N PHE A 103 2.74 -8.51 -4.69
CA PHE A 103 4.16 -8.70 -4.99
C PHE A 103 5.07 -7.79 -4.16
N GLY A 104 4.60 -6.60 -3.77
CA GLY A 104 5.31 -5.70 -2.87
C GLY A 104 5.55 -6.31 -1.48
N ALA A 105 4.68 -7.23 -1.04
CA ALA A 105 4.84 -7.94 0.23
C ALA A 105 6.14 -8.77 0.30
N PHE A 106 6.67 -9.21 -0.84
CA PHE A 106 7.95 -9.92 -0.91
C PHE A 106 9.16 -9.04 -0.55
N ALA A 107 9.05 -7.71 -0.54
CA ALA A 107 10.13 -6.83 -0.10
C ALA A 107 10.28 -6.77 1.44
N VAL A 108 9.26 -7.19 2.20
CA VAL A 108 9.22 -7.08 3.68
C VAL A 108 10.39 -7.80 4.38
N PRO A 109 10.77 -9.04 4.01
CA PRO A 109 11.89 -9.73 4.64
C PRO A 109 13.24 -9.04 4.35
N GLY A 110 13.35 -8.40 3.19
CA GLY A 110 14.56 -7.67 2.79
C GLY A 110 14.77 -6.37 3.57
N CYS A 111 13.72 -5.56 3.73
CA CYS A 111 13.80 -4.32 4.52
C CYS A 111 14.14 -4.58 5.99
N LYS A 112 13.53 -5.61 6.60
CA LYS A 112 13.82 -5.97 8.00
C LYS A 112 15.23 -6.53 8.18
N ALA A 113 15.71 -7.27 7.19
CA ALA A 113 17.06 -7.82 7.18
C ALA A 113 18.15 -6.76 7.01
N ASN A 114 17.94 -5.75 6.15
CA ASN A 114 18.94 -4.70 5.93
C ASN A 114 19.28 -3.95 7.23
N ALA A 115 18.28 -3.70 8.08
CA ALA A 115 18.50 -3.06 9.38
C ALA A 115 19.30 -3.94 10.34
N SER A 116 19.04 -5.26 10.35
CA SER A 116 19.80 -6.21 11.19
C SER A 116 21.22 -6.48 10.66
N ASP A 117 21.41 -6.40 9.34
CA ASP A 117 22.70 -6.69 8.69
C ASP A 117 23.66 -5.49 8.83
N VAL A 118 23.16 -4.24 8.84
CA VAL A 118 23.97 -3.01 9.05
C VAL A 118 24.37 -2.83 10.53
N SER A 119 23.47 -3.16 11.47
CA SER A 119 23.80 -3.08 12.89
C SER A 119 23.03 -4.13 13.72
N PRO A 120 23.68 -5.22 14.13
CA PRO A 120 23.02 -6.25 14.94
C PRO A 120 22.67 -5.77 16.36
N LYS A 121 23.36 -4.75 16.88
CA LYS A 121 23.10 -4.18 18.22
C LYS A 121 22.10 -3.01 18.21
N TYR A 122 21.99 -2.26 17.10
CA TYR A 122 21.15 -1.05 17.01
C TYR A 122 20.10 -1.11 15.88
N GLY A 123 19.86 -2.28 15.26
CA GLY A 123 18.96 -2.42 14.11
C GLY A 123 17.53 -1.95 14.37
N GLY A 124 17.02 -2.11 15.60
CA GLY A 124 15.70 -1.61 15.99
C GLY A 124 15.58 -0.08 15.95
N ILE A 125 16.63 0.64 16.39
CA ILE A 125 16.64 2.11 16.39
C ILE A 125 16.74 2.64 14.95
N VAL A 126 17.63 2.05 14.15
CA VAL A 126 17.79 2.41 12.72
C VAL A 126 16.50 2.17 11.94
N PHE A 127 15.82 1.04 12.20
CA PHE A 127 14.52 0.74 11.61
C PHE A 127 13.45 1.74 12.07
N GLY A 128 13.44 2.11 13.36
CA GLY A 128 12.53 3.10 13.92
C GLY A 128 12.67 4.48 13.25
N ILE A 129 13.90 4.97 13.10
CA ILE A 129 14.21 6.24 12.41
C ILE A 129 13.77 6.18 10.95
N SER A 130 14.12 5.09 10.25
CA SER A 130 13.72 4.88 8.85
C SER A 130 12.19 4.91 8.69
N ASN A 131 11.46 4.30 9.63
CA ASN A 131 10.01 4.25 9.59
C ASN A 131 9.37 5.60 9.92
N THR A 132 9.97 6.42 10.79
CA THR A 132 9.49 7.78 11.05
C THR A 132 9.60 8.65 9.79
N ILE A 133 10.74 8.59 9.10
CA ILE A 133 10.95 9.30 7.83
C ILE A 133 9.97 8.80 6.77
N ALA A 134 9.75 7.48 6.68
CA ALA A 134 8.78 6.90 5.75
C ALA A 134 7.34 7.38 6.02
N ASN A 135 6.92 7.46 7.28
CA ASN A 135 5.60 7.98 7.64
C ASN A 135 5.46 9.47 7.34
N MET A 136 6.51 10.27 7.55
CA MET A 136 6.51 11.68 7.15
C MET A 136 6.31 11.82 5.64
N ALA A 137 7.00 11.02 4.83
CA ALA A 137 6.79 10.99 3.38
C ALA A 137 5.36 10.55 3.01
N GLY A 138 4.82 9.54 3.71
CA GLY A 138 3.44 9.07 3.53
C GLY A 138 2.39 10.12 3.85
N PHE A 139 2.65 11.02 4.81
CA PHE A 139 1.79 12.15 5.12
C PHE A 139 1.82 13.25 4.05
N LEU A 140 3.03 13.58 3.56
CA LEU A 140 3.21 14.63 2.54
C LEU A 140 2.74 14.21 1.15
N GLY A 141 2.78 12.92 0.81
CA GLY A 141 2.44 12.39 -0.52
C GLY A 141 1.03 12.79 -1.01
N PRO A 142 -0.05 12.45 -0.28
CA PRO A 142 -1.41 12.81 -0.66
C PRO A 142 -1.65 14.33 -0.74
N GLN A 143 -0.94 15.12 0.08
CA GLN A 143 -1.06 16.59 0.06
C GLN A 143 -0.55 17.16 -1.26
N VAL A 144 0.63 16.72 -1.69
CA VAL A 144 1.21 17.15 -2.98
C VAL A 144 0.38 16.63 -4.15
N ALA A 145 -0.04 15.36 -4.12
CA ALA A 145 -0.89 14.79 -5.16
C ALA A 145 -2.23 15.55 -5.30
N GLY A 146 -2.84 15.97 -4.18
CA GLY A 146 -4.06 16.76 -4.19
C GLY A 146 -3.89 18.12 -4.88
N ILE A 147 -2.79 18.83 -4.60
CA ILE A 147 -2.47 20.11 -5.24
C ILE A 147 -2.25 19.92 -6.74
N LEU A 148 -1.50 18.89 -7.14
CA LEU A 148 -1.23 18.58 -8.55
C LEU A 148 -2.51 18.24 -9.33
N LEU A 149 -3.41 17.45 -8.73
CA LEU A 149 -4.69 17.11 -9.35
C LEU A 149 -5.60 18.34 -9.53
N GLN A 150 -5.64 19.25 -8.54
CA GLN A 150 -6.39 20.51 -8.66
C GLN A 150 -5.85 21.39 -9.80
N GLN A 151 -4.53 21.47 -9.97
CA GLN A 151 -3.91 22.21 -11.08
C GLN A 151 -4.16 21.56 -12.45
N GLY A 152 -4.10 20.23 -12.52
CA GLY A 152 -4.38 19.47 -13.75
C GLY A 152 -5.83 19.62 -14.24
N ILE A 153 -6.79 19.69 -13.31
CA ILE A 153 -8.20 19.93 -13.64
C ILE A 153 -8.44 21.37 -14.11
N GLN A 154 -7.77 22.37 -13.50
CA GLN A 154 -7.88 23.78 -13.91
C GLN A 154 -7.30 24.06 -15.31
N LYS A 155 -6.29 23.29 -15.76
CA LYS A 155 -5.66 23.46 -17.08
C LYS A 155 -6.48 22.87 -18.24
N LYS A 156 -7.56 22.13 -17.95
CA LYS A 156 -8.42 21.47 -18.94
C LYS A 156 -9.74 22.22 -19.19
N ASN A 157 -10.01 23.30 -18.44
CA ASN A 157 -11.08 24.28 -18.71
C ASN A 157 -10.46 25.56 -19.27
#